data_AF-A0A8S3V7P9-F1
#
_entry.id   AF-A0A8S3V7P9-F1
#
_cell.length_a   1.000
_cell.length_b   1.000
_cell.length_c   1.000
_cell.angle_alpha   90.00
_cell.angle_beta   90.00
_cell.angle_gamma   90.00
#
_symmetry.space_group_name_H-M   'P 1'
#
loop_
_entity.id
_entity.type
_entity.pdbx_description
1 polymer ?
#
loop_
_entity_poly.entity_id
_entity_poly.type
_entity_poly.pdbx_seq_one_letter_code
_entity_poly.pdbx_strand_id
1 'polypeptide(L)'
;MASKGTGWIYQAIDITYKNEYYQIMFEGVRGDGNKGDIALDDITITNSHCEEEPKTVLSGIAEHTTKIIREREESFDTTTSSNWLSVLASRPENITKAGTFRECVSQFLESKVVPILAGIISFIDTNRNLDILIRNEEQEQNWQTEVWLKIINDPELTQLNYMTIVSPKQKQELSEYVVKTTSSTGRVFSAIMPFSWLIYNQIDEVLVNTKKTLQESDDLINEALKAADIFQDFPLGRLLLSIEEVTTQDILQCYIRDFVFMVYPVQTENECNLVCENVAIECKTLLRGEYGRLLPSLFGCHIVYAYQAARFNNFSHIVCVWPDCSEKVLEYQQGESKNFLVTDEENTLDILALQLLIDDLKPVKDALNKPEPRNKWLQKVCQYRPVVERIFGHFKQDVQNQELKYREQCQQGLQQARYRWTRTFIVKLFIENVCMSNEEEGKEVIRCMALWTVCILL
;
A
#
# COMPACT_ATOMS: atom_id res chain seq x y z
N MET A 1 -45.67 -23.96 11.04
CA MET A 1 -44.50 -23.11 10.76
C MET A 1 -44.02 -23.40 9.35
N ALA A 2 -43.63 -22.37 8.59
CA ALA A 2 -43.06 -22.57 7.26
C ALA A 2 -41.62 -23.13 7.38
N SER A 3 -41.22 -23.98 6.43
CA SER A 3 -39.83 -24.46 6.34
C SER A 3 -38.86 -23.29 6.29
N LYS A 4 -37.78 -23.37 7.07
CA LYS A 4 -36.74 -22.34 7.12
C LYS A 4 -35.61 -22.57 6.11
N GLY A 5 -35.72 -23.60 5.28
CA GLY A 5 -34.72 -23.96 4.28
C GLY A 5 -33.90 -25.20 4.67
N THR A 6 -32.80 -25.44 3.95
CA THR A 6 -31.94 -26.64 4.09
C THR A 6 -30.57 -26.35 4.72
N GLY A 7 -30.32 -25.13 5.18
CA GLY A 7 -29.06 -24.71 5.79
C GLY A 7 -29.18 -24.54 7.32
N TRP A 8 -28.02 -24.52 8.00
CA TRP A 8 -27.93 -24.06 9.38
C TRP A 8 -28.26 -22.58 9.46
N ILE A 9 -28.96 -22.18 10.53
CA ILE A 9 -29.39 -20.81 10.76
C ILE A 9 -28.94 -20.43 12.16
N TYR A 10 -28.11 -19.39 12.23
CA TYR A 10 -27.77 -18.77 13.50
C TYR A 10 -28.94 -17.93 14.01
N GLN A 11 -29.19 -18.03 15.30
CA GLN A 11 -30.20 -17.23 15.98
C GLN A 11 -29.67 -16.78 17.33
N ALA A 12 -29.58 -15.47 17.52
CA ALA A 12 -29.32 -14.87 18.81
C ALA A 12 -30.65 -14.36 19.42
N ILE A 13 -30.84 -14.57 20.71
CA ILE A 13 -32.06 -14.21 21.45
C ILE A 13 -31.68 -13.58 22.77
N ASP A 14 -31.96 -12.29 22.95
CA ASP A 14 -31.74 -11.61 24.22
C ASP A 14 -32.60 -12.20 25.33
N ILE A 15 -31.93 -12.64 26.40
CA ILE A 15 -32.60 -13.10 27.62
C ILE A 15 -32.77 -11.90 28.55
N THR A 16 -33.99 -11.39 28.65
CA THR A 16 -34.30 -10.13 29.37
C THR A 16 -34.57 -10.29 30.87
N TYR A 17 -34.53 -11.52 31.40
CA TYR A 17 -34.82 -11.82 32.80
C TYR A 17 -33.60 -11.53 33.70
N LYS A 18 -33.69 -10.48 34.53
CA LYS A 18 -32.65 -10.09 35.50
C LYS A 18 -33.03 -10.53 36.93
N ASN A 19 -32.06 -11.06 37.67
CA ASN A 19 -32.12 -11.39 39.11
C ASN A 19 -33.03 -12.55 39.54
N GLU A 20 -33.33 -13.50 38.65
CA GLU A 20 -34.02 -14.74 39.00
C GLU A 20 -33.26 -15.95 38.46
N TYR A 21 -33.30 -17.08 39.16
CA TYR A 21 -32.84 -18.36 38.62
C TYR A 21 -33.85 -18.84 37.59
N TYR A 22 -33.41 -19.05 36.35
CA TYR A 22 -34.27 -19.54 35.26
C TYR A 22 -33.67 -20.77 34.59
N GLN A 23 -34.52 -21.47 33.84
CA GLN A 23 -34.12 -22.58 32.98
C GLN A 23 -34.46 -22.22 31.54
N ILE A 24 -33.56 -22.53 30.61
CA ILE A 24 -33.82 -22.38 29.18
C ILE A 24 -34.34 -23.73 28.66
N MET A 25 -35.52 -23.71 28.03
CA MET A 25 -36.14 -24.89 27.44
C MET A 25 -36.30 -24.68 25.94
N PHE A 26 -35.77 -25.61 25.15
CA PHE A 26 -35.97 -25.65 23.70
C PHE A 26 -37.14 -26.59 23.37
N GLU A 27 -38.21 -26.04 22.80
CA GLU A 27 -39.38 -26.80 22.38
C GLU A 27 -39.41 -26.96 20.86
N GLY A 28 -39.19 -28.18 20.38
CA GLY A 28 -39.33 -28.53 18.97
C GLY A 28 -40.76 -28.94 18.64
N VAL A 29 -41.54 -28.06 18.00
CA VAL A 29 -42.91 -28.37 17.58
C VAL A 29 -42.91 -28.92 16.15
N ARG A 30 -43.25 -30.19 16.01
CA ARG A 30 -43.38 -30.85 14.70
C ARG A 30 -44.60 -30.30 13.93
N GLY A 31 -44.40 -29.92 12.67
CA GLY A 31 -45.49 -29.55 11.75
C GLY A 31 -46.17 -30.77 11.11
N ASP A 32 -47.16 -30.53 10.24
CA ASP A 32 -48.01 -31.58 9.64
C ASP A 32 -47.28 -32.49 8.61
N GLY A 33 -46.00 -32.23 8.34
CA GLY A 33 -45.17 -32.99 7.41
C GLY A 33 -44.47 -34.21 8.04
N ASN A 34 -43.99 -35.10 7.16
CA ASN A 34 -43.14 -36.24 7.52
C ASN A 34 -41.74 -36.17 6.89
N LYS A 35 -41.38 -35.03 6.29
CA LYS A 35 -40.07 -34.78 5.69
C LYS A 35 -39.37 -33.65 6.46
N GLY A 36 -38.17 -33.91 6.97
CA GLY A 36 -37.34 -32.98 7.73
C GLY A 36 -37.42 -33.17 9.25
N ASP A 37 -36.35 -32.75 9.95
CA ASP A 37 -36.20 -32.77 11.41
C ASP A 37 -35.74 -31.38 11.91
N ILE A 38 -35.80 -31.15 13.23
CA ILE A 38 -35.27 -29.94 13.88
C ILE A 38 -33.93 -30.32 14.52
N ALA A 39 -32.87 -29.59 14.17
CA ALA A 39 -31.54 -29.75 14.76
C ALA A 39 -31.09 -28.44 15.41
N LEU A 40 -30.36 -28.55 16.53
CA LEU A 40 -29.72 -27.46 17.24
C LEU A 40 -28.27 -27.88 17.50
N ASP A 41 -27.33 -26.95 17.37
CA ASP A 41 -25.92 -27.15 17.68
C ASP A 41 -25.31 -25.84 18.20
N ASP A 42 -24.12 -25.91 18.82
CA ASP A 42 -23.31 -24.76 19.26
C ASP A 42 -24.02 -23.72 20.18
N ILE A 43 -24.87 -24.19 21.08
CA ILE A 43 -25.61 -23.32 22.02
C ILE A 43 -24.65 -22.67 23.03
N THR A 44 -24.55 -21.34 22.98
CA THR A 44 -23.72 -20.53 23.88
C THR A 44 -24.57 -19.51 24.64
N ILE A 45 -24.25 -19.27 25.92
CA ILE A 45 -24.92 -18.26 26.76
C ILE A 45 -23.84 -17.28 27.24
N THR A 46 -24.02 -16.00 26.94
CA THR A 46 -23.12 -14.92 27.37
C THR A 46 -23.86 -13.92 28.25
N ASN A 47 -23.10 -13.14 29.04
CA ASN A 47 -23.65 -12.05 29.86
C ASN A 47 -23.74 -10.70 29.09
N SER A 48 -23.66 -10.75 27.76
CA SER A 48 -23.77 -9.59 26.87
C SER A 48 -25.13 -9.56 26.16
N HIS A 49 -25.47 -8.46 25.49
CA HIS A 49 -26.56 -8.50 24.53
C HIS A 49 -26.21 -9.43 23.38
N CYS A 50 -27.24 -10.02 22.77
CA CYS A 50 -27.13 -10.82 21.59
C CYS A 50 -26.71 -9.95 20.40
N GLU A 51 -25.47 -10.12 19.98
CA GLU A 51 -24.97 -9.55 18.73
C GLU A 51 -25.33 -10.49 17.56
N GLU A 52 -25.31 -9.94 16.34
CA GLU A 52 -25.27 -10.77 15.12
C GLU A 52 -24.10 -11.77 15.19
N GLU A 53 -24.07 -12.81 14.34
CA GLU A 53 -22.95 -13.80 14.37
C GLU A 53 -21.61 -13.06 14.51
N PRO A 54 -20.75 -13.48 15.46
CA PRO A 54 -19.47 -12.83 15.64
C PRO A 54 -18.73 -12.89 14.30
N LYS A 55 -18.43 -11.70 13.74
CA LYS A 55 -17.68 -11.59 12.49
C LYS A 55 -16.30 -12.15 12.74
N THR A 56 -16.02 -13.33 12.19
CA THR A 56 -14.72 -13.98 12.27
C THR A 56 -14.07 -14.04 10.90
N VAL A 57 -12.79 -14.42 10.87
CA VAL A 57 -12.11 -14.72 9.61
C VAL A 57 -12.78 -15.93 8.92
N LEU A 58 -13.19 -16.93 9.72
CA LEU A 58 -13.79 -18.16 9.20
C LEU A 58 -15.16 -17.94 8.60
N SER A 59 -16.02 -17.13 9.23
CA SER A 59 -17.34 -16.78 8.67
C SER A 59 -17.20 -16.09 7.32
N GLY A 60 -16.27 -15.12 7.22
CA GLY A 60 -16.01 -14.43 5.96
C GLY A 60 -15.48 -15.37 4.87
N ILE A 61 -14.53 -16.25 5.19
CA ILE A 61 -14.03 -17.27 4.25
C ILE A 61 -15.15 -18.23 3.82
N ALA A 62 -16.01 -18.67 4.74
CA ALA A 62 -17.12 -19.57 4.44
C ALA A 62 -18.14 -18.94 3.51
N GLU A 63 -18.48 -17.66 3.73
CA GLU A 63 -19.39 -16.89 2.88
C GLU A 63 -18.83 -16.73 1.47
N HIS A 64 -17.55 -16.34 1.36
CA HIS A 64 -16.85 -16.22 0.08
C HIS A 64 -16.79 -17.55 -0.67
N THR A 65 -16.45 -18.63 0.03
CA THR A 65 -16.39 -19.99 -0.54
C THR A 65 -17.75 -20.39 -1.10
N THR A 66 -18.82 -20.15 -0.34
CA THR A 66 -20.20 -20.46 -0.76
C THR A 66 -20.60 -19.66 -2.00
N LYS A 67 -20.33 -18.34 -2.01
CA LYS A 67 -20.59 -17.46 -3.16
C LYS A 67 -19.86 -17.94 -4.42
N ILE A 68 -18.56 -18.20 -4.31
CA ILE A 68 -17.71 -18.57 -5.45
C ILE A 68 -18.08 -19.97 -5.99
N ILE A 69 -18.40 -20.93 -5.12
CA ILE A 69 -18.89 -22.25 -5.55
C ILE A 69 -20.21 -22.11 -6.31
N ARG A 70 -21.13 -21.25 -5.84
CA ARG A 70 -22.38 -21.00 -6.54
C ARG A 70 -22.16 -20.39 -7.93
N GLU A 71 -21.34 -19.34 -8.03
CA GLU A 71 -21.00 -18.70 -9.32
C GLU A 71 -20.35 -19.70 -10.29
N ARG A 72 -19.49 -20.58 -9.76
CA ARG A 72 -18.91 -21.68 -10.52
C ARG A 72 -20.00 -22.60 -11.05
N GLU A 73 -20.88 -23.11 -10.20
CA GLU A 73 -21.94 -24.04 -10.59
C GLU A 73 -22.88 -23.46 -11.64
N GLU A 74 -23.16 -22.16 -11.57
CA GLU A 74 -23.94 -21.41 -12.56
C GLU A 74 -23.21 -21.23 -13.89
N SER A 75 -21.87 -21.18 -13.86
CA SER A 75 -21.02 -21.05 -15.06
C SER A 75 -20.86 -22.36 -15.83
N PHE A 76 -21.19 -23.51 -15.24
CA PHE A 76 -21.14 -24.85 -15.85
C PHE A 76 -22.54 -25.45 -16.05
N ASP A 77 -22.67 -26.51 -16.86
CA ASP A 77 -23.95 -27.14 -17.19
C ASP A 77 -24.72 -27.64 -15.94
N THR A 78 -25.89 -27.05 -15.70
CA THR A 78 -26.68 -27.15 -14.46
C THR A 78 -27.20 -28.57 -14.14
N THR A 79 -27.28 -29.43 -15.15
CA THR A 79 -27.74 -30.82 -15.00
C THR A 79 -26.75 -31.73 -14.27
N THR A 80 -25.45 -31.44 -14.36
CA THR A 80 -24.39 -32.24 -13.73
C THR A 80 -24.04 -31.73 -12.34
N SER A 81 -24.08 -30.40 -12.12
CA SER A 81 -23.77 -29.76 -10.83
C SER A 81 -24.72 -30.20 -9.71
N SER A 82 -26.02 -30.33 -10.01
CA SER A 82 -27.02 -30.75 -9.02
C SER A 82 -27.02 -32.26 -8.70
N ASN A 83 -26.41 -33.09 -9.56
CA ASN A 83 -26.41 -34.55 -9.45
C ASN A 83 -25.02 -35.14 -9.18
N TRP A 84 -24.06 -34.33 -8.73
CA TRP A 84 -22.66 -34.73 -8.56
C TRP A 84 -22.49 -35.97 -7.69
N LEU A 85 -23.31 -36.13 -6.63
CA LEU A 85 -23.25 -37.30 -5.73
C LEU A 85 -23.64 -38.59 -6.45
N SER A 86 -24.69 -38.54 -7.28
CA SER A 86 -25.14 -39.65 -8.11
C SER A 86 -24.09 -40.02 -9.16
N VAL A 87 -23.50 -39.00 -9.80
CA VAL A 87 -22.40 -39.19 -10.76
C VAL A 87 -21.18 -39.81 -10.08
N LEU A 88 -20.82 -39.35 -8.88
CA LEU A 88 -19.72 -39.89 -8.09
C LEU A 88 -19.95 -41.36 -7.71
N ALA A 89 -21.15 -41.70 -7.25
CA ALA A 89 -21.54 -43.06 -6.88
C ALA A 89 -21.61 -44.03 -8.07
N SER A 90 -21.98 -43.53 -9.25
CA SER A 90 -22.07 -44.35 -10.48
C SER A 90 -20.72 -44.86 -11.01
N ARG A 91 -19.59 -44.36 -10.48
CA ARG A 91 -18.23 -44.72 -10.94
C ARG A 91 -17.53 -45.59 -9.89
N PRO A 92 -17.45 -46.92 -10.08
CA PRO A 92 -16.87 -47.84 -9.09
C PRO A 92 -15.42 -47.52 -8.75
N GLU A 93 -14.66 -47.02 -9.72
CA GLU A 93 -13.24 -46.66 -9.59
C GLU A 93 -12.98 -45.67 -8.45
N ASN A 94 -13.90 -44.73 -8.22
CA ASN A 94 -13.76 -43.71 -7.18
C ASN A 94 -13.81 -44.35 -5.79
N ILE A 95 -14.74 -45.28 -5.57
CA ILE A 95 -14.88 -46.01 -4.29
C ILE A 95 -13.68 -46.94 -4.09
N THR A 96 -13.21 -47.62 -5.14
CA THR A 96 -12.04 -48.52 -5.02
C THR A 96 -10.75 -47.78 -4.68
N LYS A 97 -10.59 -46.53 -5.13
CA LYS A 97 -9.41 -45.70 -4.81
C LYS A 97 -9.49 -45.11 -3.40
N ALA A 98 -10.67 -44.66 -2.97
CA ALA A 98 -10.86 -44.03 -1.66
C ALA A 98 -11.15 -45.03 -0.52
N GLY A 99 -11.45 -46.29 -0.83
CA GLY A 99 -11.75 -47.35 0.13
C GLY A 99 -13.20 -47.33 0.66
N THR A 100 -13.74 -46.17 1.03
CA THR A 100 -15.14 -46.02 1.45
C THR A 100 -15.85 -44.92 0.66
N PHE A 101 -17.19 -45.00 0.60
CA PHE A 101 -17.98 -43.95 -0.07
C PHE A 101 -17.89 -42.59 0.66
N ARG A 102 -17.81 -42.58 1.99
CA ARG A 102 -17.63 -41.33 2.77
C ARG A 102 -16.30 -40.66 2.44
N GLU A 103 -15.24 -41.45 2.39
CA GLU A 103 -13.90 -40.95 2.03
C GLU A 103 -13.86 -40.44 0.58
N CYS A 104 -14.51 -41.16 -0.34
CA CYS A 104 -14.67 -40.73 -1.73
C CYS A 104 -15.39 -39.38 -1.85
N VAL A 105 -16.43 -39.17 -1.04
CA VAL A 105 -17.16 -37.90 -0.99
C VAL A 105 -16.28 -36.79 -0.42
N SER A 106 -15.54 -37.04 0.66
CA SER A 106 -14.61 -36.05 1.25
C SER A 106 -13.56 -35.60 0.24
N GLN A 107 -12.85 -36.54 -0.39
CA GLN A 107 -11.83 -36.25 -1.39
C GLN A 107 -12.39 -35.48 -2.59
N PHE A 108 -13.62 -35.81 -3.01
CA PHE A 108 -14.28 -35.07 -4.07
C PHE A 108 -14.56 -33.62 -3.66
N LEU A 109 -15.16 -33.40 -2.48
CA LEU A 109 -15.44 -32.05 -1.98
C LEU A 109 -14.15 -31.24 -1.77
N GLU A 110 -13.12 -31.84 -1.16
CA GLU A 110 -11.80 -31.25 -1.00
C GLU A 110 -11.22 -30.81 -2.35
N SER A 111 -11.28 -31.67 -3.38
CA SER A 111 -10.77 -31.33 -4.71
C SER A 111 -11.47 -30.11 -5.36
N LYS A 112 -12.68 -29.77 -4.90
CA LYS A 112 -13.47 -28.64 -5.40
C LYS A 112 -13.30 -27.39 -4.54
N VAL A 113 -13.18 -27.56 -3.23
CA VAL A 113 -13.14 -26.47 -2.25
C VAL A 113 -11.72 -25.97 -2.03
N VAL A 114 -10.71 -26.85 -1.98
CA VAL A 114 -9.32 -26.50 -1.66
C VAL A 114 -8.75 -25.42 -2.59
N PRO A 115 -8.90 -25.48 -3.92
CA PRO A 115 -8.39 -24.42 -4.79
C PRO A 115 -9.07 -23.07 -4.56
N ILE A 116 -10.37 -23.08 -4.26
CA ILE A 116 -11.14 -21.86 -3.95
C ILE A 116 -10.65 -21.25 -2.64
N LEU A 117 -10.50 -22.06 -1.59
CA LEU A 117 -9.94 -21.63 -0.31
C LEU A 117 -8.52 -21.08 -0.47
N ALA A 118 -7.67 -21.76 -1.23
CA ALA A 118 -6.31 -21.28 -1.51
C ALA A 118 -6.32 -19.93 -2.23
N GLY A 119 -7.23 -19.75 -3.20
CA GLY A 119 -7.44 -18.47 -3.87
C GLY A 119 -7.86 -17.35 -2.93
N ILE A 120 -8.87 -17.60 -2.08
CA ILE A 120 -9.35 -16.63 -1.07
C ILE A 120 -8.21 -16.29 -0.10
N ILE A 121 -7.52 -17.29 0.45
CA ILE A 121 -6.40 -17.09 1.39
C ILE A 121 -5.28 -16.27 0.73
N SER A 122 -4.93 -16.59 -0.52
CA SER A 122 -3.90 -15.83 -1.25
C SER A 122 -4.28 -14.37 -1.50
N PHE A 123 -5.57 -14.09 -1.65
CA PHE A 123 -6.09 -12.74 -1.78
C PHE A 123 -6.03 -12.00 -0.45
N ILE A 124 -6.59 -12.56 0.63
CA ILE A 124 -6.67 -11.88 1.93
C ILE A 124 -5.30 -11.67 2.57
N ASP A 125 -4.29 -12.48 2.20
CA ASP A 125 -2.92 -12.36 2.69
C ASP A 125 -2.00 -11.55 1.76
N THR A 126 -2.55 -10.92 0.71
CA THR A 126 -1.79 -9.97 -0.11
C THR A 126 -1.11 -8.94 0.79
N ASN A 127 0.20 -8.70 0.59
CA ASN A 127 1.03 -7.84 1.44
C ASN A 127 1.07 -8.22 2.93
N ARG A 128 0.98 -9.52 3.27
CA ARG A 128 0.96 -10.05 4.65
C ARG A 128 -0.14 -9.44 5.51
N ASN A 129 -1.32 -9.25 4.91
CA ASN A 129 -2.42 -8.57 5.55
C ASN A 129 -3.04 -9.38 6.70
N LEU A 130 -2.78 -10.70 6.80
CA LEU A 130 -3.13 -11.49 8.00
C LEU A 130 -2.30 -11.10 9.23
N ASP A 131 -1.07 -10.60 9.06
CA ASP A 131 -0.22 -10.15 10.17
C ASP A 131 -0.85 -8.99 10.95
N ILE A 132 -1.81 -8.27 10.38
CA ILE A 132 -2.56 -7.21 11.08
C ILE A 132 -3.38 -7.81 12.24
N LEU A 133 -3.99 -8.98 12.04
CA LEU A 133 -4.78 -9.65 13.08
C LEU A 133 -3.87 -10.18 14.19
N ILE A 134 -2.73 -10.76 13.82
CA ILE A 134 -1.75 -11.32 14.78
C ILE A 134 -1.16 -10.21 15.65
N ARG A 135 -0.78 -9.07 15.05
CA ARG A 135 -0.18 -7.93 15.79
C ARG A 135 -1.12 -7.32 16.83
N ASN A 136 -2.42 -7.46 16.64
CA ASN A 136 -3.45 -6.84 17.47
C ASN A 136 -4.25 -7.87 18.30
N GLU A 137 -3.79 -9.12 18.40
CA GLU A 137 -4.49 -10.21 19.11
C GLU A 137 -4.78 -9.87 20.59
N GLU A 138 -3.85 -9.17 21.25
CA GLU A 138 -3.95 -8.81 22.66
C GLU A 138 -4.70 -7.49 22.92
N GLN A 139 -5.09 -6.75 21.87
CA GLN A 139 -5.74 -5.44 21.99
C GLN A 139 -7.27 -5.58 21.93
N GLU A 140 -7.93 -5.38 23.07
CA GLU A 140 -9.39 -5.22 23.09
C GLU A 140 -9.78 -3.96 22.30
N GLN A 141 -10.62 -4.12 21.27
CA GLN A 141 -11.16 -3.05 20.41
C GLN A 141 -10.11 -2.28 19.56
N ASN A 142 -9.46 -2.98 18.62
CA ASN A 142 -8.60 -2.37 17.61
C ASN A 142 -9.35 -2.10 16.29
N TRP A 143 -9.29 -0.86 15.79
CA TRP A 143 -9.98 -0.44 14.55
C TRP A 143 -9.49 -1.19 13.30
N GLN A 144 -8.21 -1.55 13.22
CA GLN A 144 -7.65 -2.29 12.08
C GLN A 144 -8.28 -3.67 12.02
N THR A 145 -8.38 -4.36 13.18
CA THR A 145 -9.06 -5.65 13.30
C THR A 145 -10.54 -5.53 12.93
N GLU A 146 -11.23 -4.49 13.41
CA GLU A 146 -12.64 -4.24 13.10
C GLU A 146 -12.87 -4.04 11.58
N VAL A 147 -12.09 -3.18 10.94
CA VAL A 147 -12.16 -2.92 9.49
C VAL A 147 -11.83 -4.18 8.71
N TRP A 148 -10.79 -4.91 9.12
CA TRP A 148 -10.40 -6.16 8.48
C TRP A 148 -11.55 -7.16 8.48
N LEU A 149 -12.19 -7.37 9.65
CA LEU A 149 -13.32 -8.27 9.82
C LEU A 149 -14.57 -7.79 9.06
N LYS A 150 -14.83 -6.48 9.03
CA LYS A 150 -15.93 -5.91 8.23
C LYS A 150 -15.73 -6.16 6.73
N ILE A 151 -14.50 -6.04 6.20
CA ILE A 151 -14.20 -6.27 4.78
C ILE A 151 -14.33 -7.77 4.41
N ILE A 152 -13.77 -8.69 5.19
CA ILE A 152 -13.81 -10.11 4.82
C ILE A 152 -15.20 -10.76 5.00
N ASN A 153 -16.06 -10.18 5.83
CA ASN A 153 -17.44 -10.66 6.04
C ASN A 153 -18.45 -9.94 5.14
N ASP A 154 -17.98 -9.35 4.03
CA ASP A 154 -18.84 -8.75 3.02
C ASP A 154 -18.27 -9.04 1.61
N PRO A 155 -18.85 -10.00 0.88
CA PRO A 155 -18.41 -10.33 -0.47
C PRO A 155 -18.61 -9.22 -1.51
N GLU A 156 -19.35 -8.15 -1.21
CA GLU A 156 -19.42 -6.95 -2.07
C GLU A 156 -18.19 -6.06 -1.86
N LEU A 157 -17.67 -5.97 -0.63
CA LEU A 157 -16.47 -5.19 -0.31
C LEU A 157 -15.21 -5.75 -0.96
N THR A 158 -15.00 -7.07 -0.89
CA THR A 158 -13.79 -7.70 -1.45
C THR A 158 -13.78 -7.76 -2.97
N GLN A 159 -14.96 -7.69 -3.61
CA GLN A 159 -15.19 -7.91 -5.04
C GLN A 159 -14.65 -9.24 -5.57
N LEU A 160 -14.38 -10.21 -4.69
CA LEU A 160 -13.97 -11.56 -5.06
C LEU A 160 -15.11 -12.28 -5.78
N ASN A 161 -14.76 -12.94 -6.88
CA ASN A 161 -15.67 -13.73 -7.69
C ASN A 161 -14.91 -14.92 -8.32
N TYR A 162 -15.62 -15.87 -8.91
CA TYR A 162 -15.02 -17.05 -9.50
C TYR A 162 -13.95 -16.73 -10.55
N MET A 163 -14.14 -15.67 -11.34
CA MET A 163 -13.21 -15.28 -12.40
C MET A 163 -11.88 -14.71 -11.85
N THR A 164 -11.83 -14.22 -10.62
CA THR A 164 -10.58 -13.75 -10.00
C THR A 164 -9.71 -14.89 -9.45
N ILE A 165 -10.29 -16.07 -9.25
CA ILE A 165 -9.63 -17.24 -8.64
C ILE A 165 -9.22 -18.29 -9.69
N VAL A 166 -9.83 -18.28 -10.87
CA VAL A 166 -9.45 -19.21 -11.95
C VAL A 166 -8.36 -18.64 -12.85
N SER A 167 -7.64 -19.55 -13.52
CA SER A 167 -6.71 -19.20 -14.60
C SER A 167 -7.43 -18.43 -15.71
N PRO A 168 -7.01 -17.20 -16.06
CA PRO A 168 -7.60 -16.43 -17.15
C PRO A 168 -7.53 -17.15 -18.50
N LYS A 169 -6.53 -18.03 -18.68
CA LYS A 169 -6.28 -18.76 -19.93
C LYS A 169 -7.05 -20.07 -20.00
N GLN A 170 -7.16 -20.80 -18.89
CA GLN A 170 -7.70 -22.16 -18.86
C GLN A 170 -9.13 -22.24 -18.32
N LYS A 171 -9.63 -21.17 -17.68
CA LYS A 171 -10.94 -21.13 -16.99
C LYS A 171 -11.15 -22.28 -15.99
N GLN A 172 -10.05 -22.73 -15.39
CA GLN A 172 -9.99 -23.77 -14.37
C GLN A 172 -9.22 -23.24 -13.16
N GLU A 173 -9.50 -23.80 -11.99
CA GLU A 173 -8.80 -23.46 -10.77
C GLU A 173 -7.30 -23.74 -10.87
N LEU A 174 -6.48 -22.89 -10.25
CA LEU A 174 -5.02 -23.05 -10.27
C LEU A 174 -4.61 -24.19 -9.34
N SER A 175 -3.55 -24.91 -9.71
CA SER A 175 -2.92 -25.89 -8.84
C SER A 175 -2.13 -25.23 -7.70
N GLU A 176 -1.66 -24.01 -7.92
CA GLU A 176 -0.87 -23.23 -6.96
C GLU A 176 -1.27 -21.75 -7.06
N TYR A 177 -1.40 -21.10 -5.91
CA TYR A 177 -1.71 -19.68 -5.80
C TYR A 177 -0.52 -18.93 -5.23
N VAL A 178 -0.12 -17.85 -5.90
CA VAL A 178 0.93 -16.96 -5.41
C VAL A 178 0.29 -15.85 -4.61
N VAL A 179 0.66 -15.73 -3.34
CA VAL A 179 0.29 -14.57 -2.51
C VAL A 179 0.92 -13.33 -3.13
N LYS A 180 0.10 -12.35 -3.50
CA LYS A 180 0.57 -11.18 -4.22
C LYS A 180 1.34 -10.24 -3.28
N THR A 181 2.34 -9.57 -3.84
CA THR A 181 2.89 -8.34 -3.28
C THR A 181 2.69 -7.22 -4.27
N THR A 182 2.16 -6.09 -3.82
CA THR A 182 1.82 -4.95 -4.67
C THR A 182 2.86 -3.84 -4.62
N SER A 183 4.05 -4.09 -4.05
CA SER A 183 5.09 -3.06 -4.02
C SER A 183 5.61 -2.75 -5.42
N SER A 184 6.01 -1.49 -5.62
CA SER A 184 6.59 -1.01 -6.89
C SER A 184 7.88 -1.75 -7.29
N THR A 185 8.59 -2.35 -6.33
CA THR A 185 9.85 -3.08 -6.56
C THR A 185 9.68 -4.60 -6.57
N GLY A 186 8.48 -5.11 -6.29
CA GLY A 186 8.24 -6.54 -6.05
C GLY A 186 8.80 -7.06 -4.72
N ARG A 187 9.34 -6.20 -3.85
CA ARG A 187 9.74 -6.56 -2.48
C ARG A 187 8.51 -6.76 -1.59
N VAL A 188 8.55 -7.79 -0.76
CA VAL A 188 7.49 -8.00 0.23
C VAL A 188 7.56 -6.91 1.30
N PHE A 189 6.43 -6.27 1.58
CA PHE A 189 6.25 -5.40 2.74
C PHE A 189 5.07 -5.92 3.59
N SER A 190 5.05 -5.56 4.87
CA SER A 190 3.95 -5.89 5.78
C SER A 190 2.99 -4.71 5.85
N ALA A 191 1.79 -4.88 5.28
CA ALA A 191 0.74 -3.88 5.30
C ALA A 191 0.37 -3.52 6.74
N ILE A 192 0.04 -2.25 6.99
CA ILE A 192 -0.53 -1.79 8.26
C ILE A 192 -1.94 -1.23 8.11
N MET A 193 -2.38 -0.95 6.88
CA MET A 193 -3.76 -0.64 6.59
C MET A 193 -4.47 -1.91 6.07
N PRO A 194 -5.58 -2.34 6.70
CA PRO A 194 -6.35 -3.49 6.23
C PRO A 194 -6.75 -3.33 4.76
N PHE A 195 -6.39 -4.31 3.94
CA PHE A 195 -6.75 -4.34 2.52
C PHE A 195 -6.33 -3.09 1.74
N SER A 196 -5.17 -2.50 2.06
CA SER A 196 -4.67 -1.27 1.43
C SER A 196 -4.61 -1.31 -0.10
N TRP A 197 -4.28 -2.46 -0.69
CA TRP A 197 -4.28 -2.65 -2.15
C TRP A 197 -5.69 -2.63 -2.76
N LEU A 198 -6.69 -3.12 -2.04
CA LEU A 198 -8.09 -3.10 -2.47
C LEU A 198 -8.61 -1.67 -2.49
N ILE A 199 -8.33 -0.92 -1.40
CA ILE A 199 -8.66 0.50 -1.29
C ILE A 199 -7.95 1.29 -2.40
N TYR A 200 -6.66 1.04 -2.61
CA TYR A 200 -5.87 1.64 -3.69
C TYR A 200 -6.51 1.42 -5.06
N ASN A 201 -6.83 0.18 -5.42
CA ASN A 201 -7.37 -0.15 -6.74
C ASN A 201 -8.73 0.52 -7.00
N GLN A 202 -9.61 0.53 -6.01
CA GLN A 202 -10.92 1.19 -6.17
C GLN A 202 -10.79 2.71 -6.28
N ILE A 203 -9.89 3.32 -5.49
CA ILE A 203 -9.59 4.76 -5.60
C ILE A 203 -9.03 5.10 -6.97
N ASP A 204 -8.07 4.32 -7.47
CA ASP A 204 -7.45 4.54 -8.78
C ASP A 204 -8.48 4.40 -9.92
N GLU A 205 -9.37 3.40 -9.85
CA GLU A 205 -10.47 3.23 -10.80
C GLU A 205 -11.42 4.45 -10.81
N VAL A 206 -11.81 4.93 -9.63
CA VAL A 206 -12.68 6.12 -9.50
C VAL A 206 -11.99 7.36 -10.03
N LEU A 207 -10.70 7.56 -9.76
CA LEU A 207 -9.91 8.69 -10.29
C LEU A 207 -9.85 8.65 -11.82
N VAL A 208 -9.52 7.50 -12.40
CA VAL A 208 -9.46 7.32 -13.86
C VAL A 208 -10.82 7.64 -14.52
N ASN A 209 -11.93 7.23 -13.91
CA ASN A 209 -13.26 7.51 -14.44
C ASN A 209 -13.70 8.97 -14.22
N THR A 210 -13.29 9.58 -13.10
CA THR A 210 -13.57 10.98 -12.79
C THR A 210 -12.85 11.92 -13.75
N LYS A 211 -11.56 11.65 -14.05
CA LYS A 211 -10.76 12.40 -15.04
C LYS A 211 -11.38 12.41 -16.43
N LYS A 212 -11.95 11.29 -16.90
CA LYS A 212 -12.64 11.21 -18.21
C LYS A 212 -13.86 12.14 -18.30
N THR A 213 -14.47 12.47 -17.16
CA THR A 213 -15.71 13.24 -17.08
C THR A 213 -15.47 14.73 -16.84
N LEU A 214 -14.28 15.10 -16.35
CA LEU A 214 -13.87 16.49 -16.18
C LEU A 214 -13.35 17.03 -17.52
N GLN A 215 -13.79 18.23 -17.91
CA GLN A 215 -13.08 19.00 -18.94
C GLN A 215 -11.69 19.34 -18.41
N GLU A 216 -10.68 19.49 -19.28
CA GLU A 216 -9.29 19.82 -18.93
C GLU A 216 -9.18 21.16 -18.17
N SER A 217 -9.57 21.17 -16.90
CA SER A 217 -9.31 22.23 -15.94
C SER A 217 -8.42 21.63 -14.86
N ASP A 218 -7.23 22.20 -14.69
CA ASP A 218 -6.15 21.80 -13.77
C ASP A 218 -6.50 21.92 -12.27
N ASP A 219 -7.78 21.88 -11.92
CA ASP A 219 -8.22 21.98 -10.53
C ASP A 219 -8.15 20.62 -9.83
N LEU A 220 -6.93 20.27 -9.42
CA LEU A 220 -6.61 19.03 -8.70
C LEU A 220 -7.42 18.85 -7.41
N ILE A 221 -7.80 19.93 -6.72
CA ILE A 221 -8.63 19.82 -5.51
C ILE A 221 -10.07 19.46 -5.89
N ASN A 222 -10.64 20.05 -6.94
CA ASN A 222 -11.97 19.65 -7.42
C ASN A 222 -12.00 18.21 -7.92
N GLU A 223 -10.93 17.73 -8.54
CA GLU A 223 -10.79 16.31 -8.90
C GLU A 223 -10.88 15.42 -7.65
N ALA A 224 -10.11 15.74 -6.61
CA ALA A 224 -10.10 14.98 -5.36
C ALA A 224 -11.48 14.97 -4.69
N LEU A 225 -12.13 16.14 -4.58
CA LEU A 225 -13.42 16.28 -3.92
C LEU A 225 -14.54 15.58 -4.68
N LYS A 226 -14.58 15.70 -6.01
CA LYS A 226 -15.57 15.03 -6.84
C LYS A 226 -15.41 13.50 -6.81
N ALA A 227 -14.17 13.02 -6.86
CA ALA A 227 -13.90 11.59 -6.75
C ALA A 227 -14.29 11.04 -5.37
N ALA A 228 -14.01 11.79 -4.30
CA ALA A 228 -14.45 11.45 -2.95
C ALA A 228 -15.98 11.41 -2.81
N ASP A 229 -16.68 12.39 -3.39
CA ASP A 229 -18.15 12.46 -3.40
C ASP A 229 -18.79 11.28 -4.16
N ILE A 230 -18.18 10.82 -5.26
CA ILE A 230 -18.62 9.60 -5.95
C ILE A 230 -18.35 8.35 -5.08
N PHE A 231 -17.17 8.29 -4.46
CA PHE A 231 -16.75 7.10 -3.73
C PHE A 231 -17.50 6.90 -2.41
N GLN A 232 -18.08 7.93 -1.81
CA GLN A 232 -18.89 7.79 -0.59
C GLN A 232 -20.08 6.84 -0.77
N ASP A 233 -20.60 6.71 -2.00
CA ASP A 233 -21.71 5.81 -2.36
C ASP A 233 -21.24 4.38 -2.67
N PHE A 234 -19.93 4.12 -2.67
CA PHE A 234 -19.40 2.77 -2.82
C PHE A 234 -19.45 2.05 -1.45
N PRO A 235 -19.64 0.71 -1.43
CA PRO A 235 -19.61 -0.05 -0.19
C PRO A 235 -18.37 0.23 0.67
N LEU A 236 -17.19 0.29 0.04
CA LEU A 236 -15.93 0.57 0.73
C LEU A 236 -15.83 2.02 1.22
N GLY A 237 -16.36 2.98 0.46
CA GLY A 237 -16.44 4.38 0.90
C GLY A 237 -17.34 4.56 2.12
N ARG A 238 -18.53 3.94 2.14
CA ARG A 238 -19.43 3.94 3.31
C ARG A 238 -18.77 3.33 4.53
N LEU A 239 -18.06 2.20 4.36
CA LEU A 239 -17.31 1.57 5.45
C LEU A 239 -16.26 2.53 6.03
N LEU A 240 -15.46 3.16 5.18
CA LEU A 240 -14.41 4.09 5.60
C LEU A 240 -14.97 5.32 6.31
N LEU A 241 -16.11 5.87 5.85
CA LEU A 241 -16.78 6.97 6.54
C LEU A 241 -17.33 6.54 7.92
N SER A 242 -17.75 5.29 8.08
CA SER A 242 -18.28 4.80 9.37
C SER A 242 -17.24 4.72 10.50
N ILE A 243 -15.94 4.77 10.17
CA ILE A 243 -14.81 4.69 11.12
C ILE A 243 -14.06 6.03 11.29
N GLU A 244 -14.48 7.07 10.56
CA GLU A 244 -13.80 8.37 10.50
C GLU A 244 -13.83 9.13 11.85
N GLU A 245 -14.87 9.00 12.66
CA GLU A 245 -15.14 9.92 13.78
C GLU A 245 -14.10 9.93 14.93
N VAL A 246 -13.17 8.96 15.00
CA VAL A 246 -12.20 8.85 16.12
C VAL A 246 -10.74 8.72 15.66
N THR A 247 -10.46 8.25 14.43
CA THR A 247 -9.12 7.73 14.07
C THR A 247 -8.59 8.19 12.71
N THR A 248 -9.16 9.22 12.06
CA THR A 248 -8.79 9.61 10.68
C THR A 248 -7.29 9.80 10.46
N GLN A 249 -6.60 10.44 11.41
CA GLN A 249 -5.17 10.69 11.27
C GLN A 249 -4.36 9.39 11.27
N ASP A 250 -4.70 8.44 12.14
CA ASP A 250 -4.03 7.14 12.23
C ASP A 250 -4.33 6.29 10.98
N ILE A 251 -5.58 6.29 10.50
CA ILE A 251 -5.97 5.63 9.25
C ILE A 251 -5.18 6.20 8.08
N LEU A 252 -5.11 7.54 7.98
CA LEU A 252 -4.41 8.21 6.90
C LEU A 252 -2.91 7.90 6.93
N GLN A 253 -2.28 7.90 8.10
CA GLN A 253 -0.88 7.50 8.25
C GLN A 253 -0.64 6.05 7.81
N CYS A 254 -1.51 5.12 8.24
CA CYS A 254 -1.43 3.72 7.84
C CYS A 254 -1.57 3.56 6.32
N TYR A 255 -2.54 4.27 5.72
CA TYR A 255 -2.77 4.23 4.29
C TYR A 255 -1.62 4.83 3.49
N ILE A 256 -1.11 6.02 3.87
CA ILE A 256 0.00 6.69 3.18
C ILE A 256 1.23 5.79 3.15
N ARG A 257 1.56 5.13 4.26
CA ARG A 257 2.70 4.20 4.31
C ARG A 257 2.56 3.08 3.29
N ASP A 258 1.45 2.35 3.33
CA ASP A 258 1.22 1.23 2.43
C ASP A 258 1.11 1.69 0.96
N PHE A 259 0.48 2.86 0.72
CA PHE A 259 0.43 3.53 -0.57
C PHE A 259 1.83 3.79 -1.12
N VAL A 260 2.73 4.38 -0.32
CA VAL A 260 4.12 4.65 -0.72
C VAL A 260 4.84 3.37 -1.11
N PHE A 261 4.68 2.25 -0.39
CA PHE A 261 5.26 0.98 -0.84
C PHE A 261 4.73 0.53 -2.21
N MET A 262 3.46 0.78 -2.51
CA MET A 262 2.84 0.41 -3.79
C MET A 262 3.31 1.29 -4.96
N VAL A 263 3.59 2.58 -4.72
CA VAL A 263 3.88 3.53 -5.81
C VAL A 263 5.33 3.99 -5.92
N TYR A 264 6.11 3.86 -4.84
CA TYR A 264 7.48 4.38 -4.71
C TYR A 264 8.49 3.26 -4.42
N PRO A 265 9.70 3.28 -5.02
CA PRO A 265 10.67 2.19 -4.90
C PRO A 265 11.46 2.22 -3.58
N VAL A 266 10.77 1.99 -2.47
CA VAL A 266 11.34 2.00 -1.11
C VAL A 266 12.50 1.01 -0.94
N GLN A 267 13.62 1.49 -0.38
CA GLN A 267 14.78 0.69 -0.02
C GLN A 267 14.94 0.51 1.49
N THR A 268 14.60 1.53 2.29
CA THR A 268 14.70 1.52 3.76
C THR A 268 13.43 2.11 4.42
N GLU A 269 13.20 1.80 5.70
CA GLU A 269 12.06 2.38 6.44
C GLU A 269 12.23 3.90 6.62
N ASN A 270 13.46 4.39 6.82
CA ASN A 270 13.76 5.82 6.91
C ASN A 270 13.38 6.57 5.62
N GLU A 271 13.71 5.99 4.45
CA GLU A 271 13.29 6.52 3.15
C GLU A 271 11.77 6.54 3.02
N CYS A 272 11.09 5.44 3.41
CA CYS A 272 9.62 5.37 3.40
C CYS A 272 9.02 6.49 4.24
N ASN A 273 9.48 6.67 5.48
CA ASN A 273 8.96 7.69 6.40
C ASN A 273 9.09 9.10 5.83
N LEU A 274 10.25 9.45 5.26
CA LEU A 274 10.49 10.75 4.62
C LEU A 274 9.54 10.99 3.44
N VAL A 275 9.31 9.98 2.60
CA VAL A 275 8.39 10.08 1.46
C VAL A 275 6.95 10.20 1.95
N CYS A 276 6.54 9.42 2.96
CA CYS A 276 5.21 9.51 3.56
C CYS A 276 4.92 10.91 4.11
N GLU A 277 5.87 11.47 4.86
CA GLU A 277 5.78 12.82 5.42
C GLU A 277 5.58 13.86 4.30
N ASN A 278 6.36 13.79 3.23
CA ASN A 278 6.28 14.76 2.14
C ASN A 278 5.03 14.58 1.26
N VAL A 279 4.50 13.36 1.12
CA VAL A 279 3.17 13.13 0.53
C VAL A 279 2.10 13.78 1.40
N ALA A 280 2.14 13.58 2.71
CA ALA A 280 1.17 14.17 3.64
C ALA A 280 1.20 15.71 3.64
N ILE A 281 2.40 16.31 3.64
CA ILE A 281 2.58 17.78 3.52
C ILE A 281 1.90 18.32 2.27
N GLU A 282 2.15 17.70 1.11
CA GLU A 282 1.56 18.17 -0.14
C GLU A 282 0.06 17.90 -0.23
N CYS A 283 -0.44 16.80 0.33
CA CYS A 283 -1.88 16.56 0.46
C CYS A 283 -2.55 17.65 1.29
N LYS A 284 -1.93 18.04 2.41
CA LYS A 284 -2.42 19.13 3.26
C LYS A 284 -2.43 20.46 2.51
N THR A 285 -1.37 20.76 1.75
CA THR A 285 -1.30 21.99 0.95
C THR A 285 -2.32 22.01 -0.19
N LEU A 286 -2.55 20.88 -0.86
CA LEU A 286 -3.54 20.73 -1.91
C LEU A 286 -4.97 20.92 -1.37
N LEU A 287 -5.33 20.18 -0.32
CA LEU A 287 -6.71 20.08 0.17
C LEU A 287 -7.10 21.21 1.15
N ARG A 288 -6.11 21.89 1.76
CA ARG A 288 -6.34 23.01 2.69
C ARG A 288 -7.30 22.60 3.82
N GLY A 289 -8.45 23.27 3.93
CA GLY A 289 -9.46 23.00 4.96
C GLY A 289 -10.17 21.64 4.81
N GLU A 290 -9.99 20.96 3.68
CA GLU A 290 -10.54 19.62 3.43
C GLU A 290 -9.58 18.51 3.88
N TYR A 291 -8.32 18.85 4.18
CA TYR A 291 -7.37 17.89 4.73
C TYR A 291 -7.80 17.42 6.13
N GLY A 292 -7.71 16.11 6.37
CA GLY A 292 -8.19 15.49 7.61
C GLY A 292 -9.60 14.93 7.51
N ARG A 293 -10.34 15.21 6.42
CA ARG A 293 -11.46 14.35 6.00
C ARG A 293 -10.89 13.12 5.32
N LEU A 294 -11.37 11.93 5.67
CA LEU A 294 -10.73 10.69 5.27
C LEU A 294 -10.72 10.53 3.75
N LEU A 295 -11.88 10.49 3.09
CA LEU A 295 -11.95 10.22 1.65
C LEU A 295 -11.18 11.28 0.82
N PRO A 296 -11.40 12.60 0.98
CA PRO A 296 -10.61 13.60 0.24
C PRO A 296 -9.11 13.43 0.43
N SER A 297 -8.65 13.10 1.64
CA SER A 297 -7.24 12.89 1.93
C SER A 297 -6.67 11.66 1.22
N LEU A 298 -7.41 10.55 1.17
CA LEU A 298 -7.00 9.34 0.42
C LEU A 298 -6.85 9.64 -1.07
N PHE A 299 -7.83 10.31 -1.70
CA PHE A 299 -7.74 10.74 -3.10
C PHE A 299 -6.60 11.76 -3.33
N GLY A 300 -6.41 12.67 -2.39
CA GLY A 300 -5.31 13.64 -2.39
C GLY A 300 -3.94 12.97 -2.46
N CYS A 301 -3.73 11.84 -1.79
CA CYS A 301 -2.47 11.09 -1.83
C CYS A 301 -2.11 10.64 -3.25
N HIS A 302 -3.08 10.06 -3.95
CA HIS A 302 -2.92 9.60 -5.34
C HIS A 302 -2.63 10.75 -6.28
N ILE A 303 -3.41 11.82 -6.20
CA ILE A 303 -3.30 12.99 -7.07
C ILE A 303 -1.94 13.69 -6.85
N VAL A 304 -1.55 13.93 -5.61
CA VAL A 304 -0.27 14.57 -5.26
C VAL A 304 0.91 13.75 -5.75
N TYR A 305 0.89 12.43 -5.49
CA TYR A 305 1.98 11.56 -5.93
C TYR A 305 2.11 11.55 -7.46
N ALA A 306 0.98 11.42 -8.17
CA ALA A 306 0.97 11.47 -9.63
C ALA A 306 1.51 12.82 -10.17
N TYR A 307 1.09 13.94 -9.56
CA TYR A 307 1.52 15.27 -9.96
C TYR A 307 3.03 15.49 -9.70
N GLN A 308 3.55 14.98 -8.58
CA GLN A 308 4.93 15.16 -8.13
C GLN A 308 5.86 13.96 -8.38
N ALA A 309 5.45 12.98 -9.20
CA ALA A 309 6.21 11.75 -9.44
C ALA A 309 7.67 12.01 -9.84
N ALA A 310 7.93 13.04 -10.64
CA ALA A 310 9.29 13.43 -11.03
C ALA A 310 10.18 13.82 -9.83
N ARG A 311 9.61 14.52 -8.83
CA ARG A 311 10.33 14.96 -7.64
C ARG A 311 10.65 13.79 -6.71
N PHE A 312 9.68 12.92 -6.46
CA PHE A 312 9.92 11.68 -5.72
C PHE A 312 10.97 10.80 -6.41
N ASN A 313 10.91 10.68 -7.75
CA ASN A 313 11.93 9.98 -8.52
C ASN A 313 13.32 10.62 -8.41
N ASN A 314 13.42 11.95 -8.34
CA ASN A 314 14.70 12.63 -8.09
C ASN A 314 15.29 12.18 -6.74
N PHE A 315 14.49 12.18 -5.68
CA PHE A 315 14.91 11.71 -4.36
C PHE A 315 15.35 10.23 -4.38
N SER A 316 14.56 9.34 -5.00
CA SER A 316 14.91 7.90 -5.11
C SER A 316 16.26 7.69 -5.80
N HIS A 317 16.53 8.45 -6.86
CA HIS A 317 17.81 8.35 -7.54
C HIS A 317 18.98 8.90 -6.73
N ILE A 318 18.76 9.91 -5.87
CA ILE A 318 19.78 10.39 -4.92
C ILE A 318 20.11 9.27 -3.93
N VAL A 319 19.09 8.65 -3.33
CA VAL A 319 19.26 7.50 -2.40
C VAL A 319 20.01 6.35 -3.10
N CYS A 320 19.70 6.07 -4.37
CA CYS A 320 20.37 5.02 -5.13
C CYS A 320 21.89 5.25 -5.30
N VAL A 321 22.33 6.51 -5.48
CA VAL A 321 23.77 6.83 -5.59
C VAL A 321 24.43 7.11 -4.24
N TRP A 322 23.64 7.44 -3.22
CA TRP A 322 24.10 7.76 -1.86
C TRP A 322 23.20 7.08 -0.81
N PRO A 323 23.50 5.81 -0.44
CA PRO A 323 22.62 5.02 0.42
C PRO A 323 22.36 5.62 1.81
N ASP A 324 23.33 6.35 2.37
CA ASP A 324 23.18 7.01 3.69
C ASP A 324 22.32 8.30 3.63
N CYS A 325 21.76 8.64 2.46
CA CYS A 325 21.02 9.88 2.24
C CYS A 325 19.85 10.02 3.21
N SER A 326 19.07 8.95 3.43
CA SER A 326 17.89 9.01 4.29
C SER A 326 18.25 9.27 5.75
N GLU A 327 19.28 8.62 6.31
CA GLU A 327 19.75 8.95 7.66
C GLU A 327 20.24 10.39 7.74
N LYS A 328 20.99 10.86 6.73
CA LYS A 328 21.55 12.22 6.72
C LYS A 328 20.49 13.30 6.64
N VAL A 329 19.40 13.07 5.90
CA VAL A 329 18.26 13.98 5.86
C VAL A 329 17.60 14.06 7.24
N LEU A 330 17.35 12.92 7.89
CA LEU A 330 16.75 12.87 9.23
C LEU A 330 17.62 13.56 10.28
N GLU A 331 18.92 13.27 10.31
CA GLU A 331 19.89 13.95 11.19
C GLU A 331 19.86 15.47 10.98
N TYR A 332 19.77 15.91 9.73
CA TYR A 332 19.73 17.33 9.40
C TYR A 332 18.43 17.99 9.83
N GLN A 333 17.27 17.37 9.60
CA GLN A 333 15.97 17.90 10.03
C GLN A 333 15.90 18.06 11.56
N GLN A 334 16.52 17.13 12.31
CA GLN A 334 16.60 17.20 13.76
C GLN A 334 17.57 18.28 14.26
N GLY A 335 18.72 18.45 13.61
CA GLY A 335 19.76 19.39 14.03
C GLY A 335 19.54 20.84 13.57
N GLU A 336 18.95 21.04 12.39
CA GLU A 336 18.82 22.32 11.70
C GLU A 336 17.34 22.66 11.41
N SER A 337 16.48 22.49 12.42
CA SER A 337 15.02 22.70 12.31
C SER A 337 14.58 24.10 11.87
N LYS A 338 15.50 25.09 11.87
CA LYS A 338 15.24 26.46 11.38
C LYS A 338 15.64 26.67 9.93
N ASN A 339 16.21 25.67 9.27
CA ASN A 339 16.55 25.78 7.86
C ASN A 339 15.28 25.93 7.02
N PHE A 340 15.28 26.84 6.05
CA PHE A 340 14.10 27.13 5.22
C PHE A 340 13.62 25.96 4.35
N LEU A 341 14.45 24.92 4.15
CA LEU A 341 14.04 23.69 3.47
C LEU A 341 13.45 22.65 4.43
N VAL A 342 13.51 22.86 5.75
CA VAL A 342 12.83 22.03 6.76
C VAL A 342 11.51 22.71 7.08
N THR A 343 10.46 22.33 6.37
CA THR A 343 9.16 23.02 6.38
C THR A 343 8.01 22.03 6.23
N ASP A 344 6.87 22.36 6.83
CA ASP A 344 5.62 21.62 6.69
C ASP A 344 4.71 22.23 5.60
N GLU A 345 5.23 23.18 4.81
CA GLU A 345 4.47 23.91 3.81
C GLU A 345 4.62 23.33 2.40
N GLU A 346 5.76 22.71 2.09
CA GLU A 346 5.99 22.07 0.81
C GLU A 346 6.91 20.85 0.85
N ASN A 347 6.76 19.98 -0.14
CA ASN A 347 7.72 18.94 -0.42
C ASN A 347 9.03 19.61 -0.81
N THR A 348 10.05 19.49 0.04
CA THR A 348 11.42 19.99 -0.19
C THR A 348 12.42 18.83 -0.26
N LEU A 349 11.95 17.58 -0.14
CA LEU A 349 12.79 16.41 0.12
C LEU A 349 13.88 16.20 -0.92
N ASP A 350 13.54 16.29 -2.22
CA ASP A 350 14.50 16.13 -3.31
C ASP A 350 15.55 17.26 -3.34
N ILE A 351 15.15 18.49 -3.00
CA ILE A 351 16.05 19.65 -2.95
C ILE A 351 16.96 19.61 -1.73
N LEU A 352 16.43 19.26 -0.56
CA LEU A 352 17.23 19.10 0.66
C LEU A 352 18.25 17.97 0.48
N ALA A 353 17.80 16.80 -0.02
CA ALA A 353 18.68 15.68 -0.33
C ALA A 353 19.77 16.07 -1.34
N LEU A 354 19.43 16.84 -2.38
CA LEU A 354 20.40 17.34 -3.36
C LEU A 354 21.44 18.26 -2.71
N GLN A 355 21.03 19.18 -1.83
CA GLN A 355 21.97 20.05 -1.13
C GLN A 355 22.92 19.26 -0.24
N LEU A 356 22.41 18.28 0.51
CA LEU A 356 23.21 17.42 1.36
C LEU A 356 24.17 16.54 0.54
N LEU A 357 23.72 16.00 -0.59
CA LEU A 357 24.55 15.22 -1.52
C LEU A 357 25.72 16.05 -2.05
N ILE A 358 25.48 17.32 -2.42
CA ILE A 358 26.53 18.22 -2.89
C ILE A 358 27.45 18.63 -1.73
N ASP A 359 26.91 18.80 -0.53
CA ASP A 359 27.69 19.13 0.66
C ASP A 359 28.59 17.96 1.10
N ASP A 360 28.18 16.71 0.85
CA ASP A 360 28.98 15.49 1.04
C ASP A 360 30.18 15.39 0.06
N LEU A 361 30.22 16.23 -0.97
CA LEU A 361 31.38 16.41 -1.86
C LEU A 361 32.37 17.47 -1.36
N LYS A 362 32.12 18.14 -0.23
CA LYS A 362 33.09 19.08 0.36
C LYS A 362 34.38 18.31 0.72
N PRO A 363 35.53 18.64 0.11
CA PRO A 363 36.77 17.95 0.40
C PRO A 363 37.25 18.26 1.82
N VAL A 364 37.74 17.24 2.52
CA VAL A 364 38.44 17.42 3.80
C VAL A 364 39.74 18.19 3.56
N LYS A 365 40.17 18.98 4.55
CA LYS A 365 41.37 19.82 4.47
C LYS A 365 42.58 19.00 3.99
N ASP A 366 43.28 19.54 2.98
CA ASP A 366 44.46 18.95 2.33
C ASP A 366 44.24 17.59 1.63
N ALA A 367 43.00 17.06 1.58
CA ALA A 367 42.71 15.79 0.95
C ALA A 367 43.00 15.83 -0.56
N LEU A 368 42.65 16.92 -1.24
CA LEU A 368 42.85 17.06 -2.69
C LEU A 368 44.31 17.27 -3.10
N ASN A 369 45.22 17.49 -2.15
CA ASN A 369 46.65 17.64 -2.43
C ASN A 369 47.36 16.28 -2.55
N LYS A 370 46.73 15.20 -2.06
CA LYS A 370 47.27 13.84 -2.12
C LYS A 370 46.63 13.07 -3.30
N PRO A 371 47.38 12.28 -4.07
CA PRO A 371 46.83 11.58 -5.25
C PRO A 371 45.68 10.63 -4.93
N GLU A 372 45.83 9.76 -3.92
CA GLU A 372 44.81 8.77 -3.57
C GLU A 372 43.47 9.38 -3.12
N PRO A 373 43.41 10.29 -2.11
CA PRO A 373 42.15 10.90 -1.71
C PRO A 373 41.53 11.77 -2.80
N ARG A 374 42.36 12.43 -3.63
CA ARG A 374 41.90 13.19 -4.80
C ARG A 374 41.20 12.30 -5.82
N ASN A 375 41.77 11.12 -6.12
CA ASN A 375 41.15 10.17 -7.05
C ASN A 375 39.85 9.58 -6.48
N LYS A 376 39.80 9.27 -5.18
CA LYS A 376 38.56 8.84 -4.51
C LYS A 376 37.49 9.92 -4.56
N TRP A 377 37.85 11.17 -4.32
CA TRP A 377 36.94 12.31 -4.43
C TRP A 377 36.43 12.46 -5.87
N LEU A 378 37.30 12.36 -6.88
CA LEU A 378 36.92 12.45 -8.28
C LEU A 378 35.93 11.35 -8.68
N GLN A 379 36.18 10.10 -8.24
CA GLN A 379 35.25 8.98 -8.44
C GLN A 379 33.87 9.26 -7.84
N LYS A 380 33.84 9.79 -6.61
CA LYS A 380 32.59 10.17 -5.92
C LYS A 380 31.82 11.28 -6.67
N VAL A 381 32.52 12.33 -7.13
CA VAL A 381 31.91 13.38 -7.96
C VAL A 381 31.34 12.80 -9.26
N CYS A 382 32.08 11.90 -9.91
CA CYS A 382 31.62 11.23 -11.13
C CYS A 382 30.40 10.33 -10.89
N GLN A 383 30.31 9.68 -9.72
CA GLN A 383 29.16 8.87 -9.32
C GLN A 383 27.89 9.72 -9.14
N TYR A 384 27.99 10.88 -8.47
CA TYR A 384 26.83 11.74 -8.19
C TYR A 384 26.38 12.57 -9.39
N ARG A 385 27.32 12.91 -10.28
CA ARG A 385 27.10 13.82 -11.42
C ARG A 385 25.85 13.52 -12.25
N PRO A 386 25.57 12.28 -12.70
CA PRO A 386 24.42 12.01 -13.58
C PRO A 386 23.09 12.40 -12.93
N VAL A 387 22.94 12.14 -11.63
CA VAL A 387 21.73 12.46 -10.87
C VAL A 387 21.60 13.98 -10.71
N VAL A 388 22.68 14.65 -10.31
CA VAL A 388 22.71 16.11 -10.09
C VAL A 388 22.42 16.89 -11.36
N GLU A 389 23.10 16.56 -12.47
CA GLU A 389 22.91 17.25 -13.75
C GLU A 389 21.51 17.02 -14.33
N ARG A 390 20.95 15.81 -14.15
CA ARG A 390 19.57 15.52 -14.57
C ARG A 390 18.55 16.34 -13.79
N ILE A 391 18.69 16.48 -12.47
CA ILE A 391 17.78 17.30 -11.65
C ILE A 391 17.80 18.77 -12.12
N PHE A 392 18.99 19.34 -12.35
CA PHE A 392 19.10 20.69 -12.91
C PHE A 392 18.54 20.79 -14.33
N GLY A 393 18.67 19.73 -15.12
CA GLY A 393 18.10 19.62 -16.47
C GLY A 393 16.57 19.67 -16.46
N HIS A 394 15.92 18.86 -15.62
CA HIS A 394 14.46 18.84 -15.46
C HIS A 394 13.95 20.21 -15.00
N PHE A 395 14.56 20.81 -13.98
CA PHE A 395 14.15 22.14 -13.52
C PHE A 395 14.22 23.20 -14.63
N LYS A 396 15.28 23.16 -15.46
CA LYS A 396 15.41 24.08 -16.59
C LYS A 396 14.28 23.90 -17.59
N GLN A 397 13.85 22.66 -17.84
CA GLN A 397 12.72 22.36 -18.73
C GLN A 397 11.39 22.82 -18.12
N ASP A 398 11.15 22.56 -16.83
CA ASP A 398 9.94 22.99 -16.14
C ASP A 398 9.76 24.52 -16.20
N VAL A 399 10.85 25.26 -15.97
CA VAL A 399 10.88 26.73 -16.11
C VAL A 399 10.57 27.17 -17.54
N GLN A 400 11.07 26.44 -18.55
CA GLN A 400 10.81 26.75 -19.97
C GLN A 400 9.37 26.46 -20.37
N ASN A 401 8.78 25.41 -19.82
CA ASN A 401 7.41 24.97 -20.12
C ASN A 401 6.35 25.68 -19.27
N GLN A 402 6.74 26.53 -18.32
CA GLN A 402 5.86 27.17 -17.34
C GLN A 402 5.11 26.18 -16.44
N GLU A 403 5.60 24.94 -16.33
CA GLU A 403 5.07 23.88 -15.48
C GLU A 403 5.81 23.87 -14.14
N LEU A 404 5.85 25.01 -13.45
CA LEU A 404 6.63 25.17 -12.22
C LEU A 404 6.07 24.30 -11.08
N LYS A 405 6.63 23.10 -10.91
CA LYS A 405 6.34 22.17 -9.80
C LYS A 405 7.04 22.53 -8.48
N TYR A 406 7.86 23.57 -8.49
CA TYR A 406 8.67 24.03 -7.37
C TYR A 406 8.20 25.42 -6.92
N ARG A 407 7.85 25.59 -5.63
CA ARG A 407 7.57 26.93 -5.08
C ARG A 407 8.87 27.67 -4.76
N GLU A 408 8.74 28.91 -4.29
CA GLU A 408 9.84 29.85 -4.12
C GLU A 408 11.00 29.31 -3.26
N GLN A 409 10.70 28.62 -2.15
CA GLN A 409 11.71 28.05 -1.25
C GLN A 409 12.54 26.97 -1.96
N CYS A 410 11.89 26.01 -2.64
CA CYS A 410 12.59 25.04 -3.48
C CYS A 410 13.42 25.67 -4.60
N GLN A 411 12.92 26.73 -5.25
CA GLN A 411 13.67 27.43 -6.31
C GLN A 411 14.95 28.07 -5.74
N GLN A 412 14.85 28.72 -4.58
CA GLN A 412 16.00 29.27 -3.87
C GLN A 412 17.00 28.17 -3.47
N GLY A 413 16.50 27.06 -2.93
CA GLY A 413 17.31 25.91 -2.55
C GLY A 413 18.06 25.30 -3.73
N LEU A 414 17.39 25.18 -4.88
CA LEU A 414 18.00 24.67 -6.10
C LEU A 414 19.05 25.64 -6.67
N GLN A 415 18.80 26.95 -6.59
CA GLN A 415 19.79 27.94 -7.00
C GLN A 415 21.06 27.85 -6.14
N GLN A 416 20.91 27.70 -4.82
CA GLN A 416 22.04 27.46 -3.91
C GLN A 416 22.79 26.17 -4.25
N ALA A 417 22.07 25.08 -4.51
CA ALA A 417 22.65 23.81 -4.94
C ALA A 417 23.46 23.97 -6.24
N ARG A 418 22.93 24.73 -7.21
CA ARG A 418 23.59 24.98 -8.49
C ARG A 418 24.93 25.72 -8.34
N TYR A 419 24.99 26.72 -7.47
CA TYR A 419 26.26 27.41 -7.19
C TYR A 419 27.28 26.45 -6.57
N ARG A 420 26.89 25.67 -5.56
CA ARG A 420 27.77 24.69 -4.90
C ARG A 420 28.24 23.60 -5.86
N TRP A 421 27.35 23.11 -6.72
CA TRP A 421 27.70 22.14 -7.77
C TRP A 421 28.67 22.72 -8.78
N THR A 422 28.45 23.95 -9.24
CA THR A 422 29.35 24.63 -10.20
C THR A 422 30.78 24.73 -9.64
N ARG A 423 30.92 25.09 -8.36
CA ARG A 423 32.22 25.12 -7.67
C ARG A 423 32.90 23.74 -7.66
N THR A 424 32.14 22.70 -7.30
CA THR A 424 32.61 21.31 -7.30
C THR A 424 33.06 20.87 -8.70
N PHE A 425 32.27 21.22 -9.71
CA PHE A 425 32.54 20.85 -11.09
C PHE A 425 33.78 21.56 -11.67
N ILE A 426 34.01 22.83 -11.33
CA ILE A 426 35.24 23.55 -11.70
C ILE A 426 36.47 22.84 -11.13
N VAL A 427 36.43 22.44 -9.85
CA VAL A 427 37.55 21.73 -9.21
C VAL A 427 37.76 20.35 -9.85
N LYS A 428 36.67 19.64 -10.18
CA LYS A 428 36.71 18.38 -10.93
C LYS A 428 37.41 18.55 -12.29
N LEU A 429 36.99 19.54 -13.09
CA LEU A 429 37.62 19.84 -14.38
C LEU A 429 39.11 20.20 -14.24
N PHE A 430 39.47 20.95 -13.21
CA PHE A 430 40.86 21.29 -12.94
C PHE A 430 41.70 20.04 -12.62
N ILE A 431 41.18 19.13 -11.79
CA ILE A 431 41.87 17.88 -11.45
C ILE A 431 42.07 17.03 -12.72
N GLU A 432 41.02 16.84 -13.52
CA GLU A 432 41.07 16.00 -14.73
C GLU A 432 42.04 16.53 -15.79
N ASN A 433 42.10 17.85 -15.99
CA ASN A 433 42.84 18.43 -17.12
C ASN A 433 44.24 18.96 -16.73
N VAL A 434 44.46 19.31 -15.46
CA VAL A 434 45.70 19.96 -14.98
C VAL A 434 46.51 19.06 -14.04
N CYS A 435 45.85 18.26 -13.20
CA CYS A 435 46.57 17.44 -12.21
C CYS A 435 46.98 16.08 -12.76
N MET A 436 46.14 15.44 -13.58
CA MET A 436 46.41 14.14 -14.19
C MET A 436 47.53 14.19 -15.26
N SER A 437 47.64 15.31 -15.97
CA SER A 437 48.63 15.53 -17.04
C SER A 437 50.05 15.76 -16.54
N ASN A 438 50.22 16.20 -15.28
CA ASN A 438 51.52 16.56 -14.70
C ASN A 438 52.15 15.46 -13.83
N GLU A 439 51.42 14.37 -13.53
CA GLU A 439 51.98 13.22 -12.82
C GLU A 439 53.00 12.44 -13.67
N GLU A 440 52.85 12.45 -15.00
CA GLU A 440 53.84 11.91 -15.93
C GLU A 440 55.12 12.76 -16.02
N GLU A 441 55.05 14.06 -15.70
CA GLU A 441 56.18 15.01 -15.76
C GLU A 441 56.87 15.28 -14.41
N GLY A 442 56.45 14.61 -13.32
CA GLY A 442 57.05 14.79 -11.99
C GLY A 442 56.81 16.16 -11.34
N LYS A 443 55.79 16.92 -11.78
CA LYS A 443 55.41 18.21 -11.17
C LYS A 443 54.17 18.03 -10.29
N GLU A 444 54.37 17.97 -8.99
CA GLU A 444 53.29 17.87 -8.00
C GLU A 444 52.39 19.13 -8.03
N VAL A 445 51.15 19.02 -8.51
CA VAL A 445 50.19 20.13 -8.50
C VAL A 445 49.50 20.18 -7.12
N ILE A 446 50.02 21.00 -6.21
CA ILE A 446 49.56 21.12 -4.80
C ILE A 446 48.44 22.18 -4.62
N ARG A 447 47.84 22.70 -5.70
CA ARG A 447 46.94 23.87 -5.62
C ARG A 447 45.43 23.57 -5.67
N CYS A 448 45.00 22.31 -5.66
CA CYS A 448 43.57 21.94 -5.72
C CYS A 448 42.75 22.54 -4.57
N MET A 449 43.29 22.52 -3.34
CA MET A 449 42.62 23.12 -2.19
C MET A 449 42.50 24.63 -2.29
N ALA A 450 43.52 25.31 -2.84
CA ALA A 450 43.47 26.76 -3.04
C ALA A 450 42.36 27.15 -4.04
N LEU A 451 42.20 26.37 -5.12
CA LEU A 451 41.11 26.57 -6.08
C LEU A 451 39.74 26.37 -5.42
N TRP A 452 39.58 25.31 -4.62
CA TRP A 452 38.35 25.08 -3.86
C TRP A 452 38.03 26.27 -2.93
N THR A 453 39.02 26.80 -2.20
CA THR A 453 38.84 27.96 -1.32
C THR A 453 38.49 29.23 -2.09
N VAL A 454 39.14 29.48 -3.23
CA VAL A 454 38.82 30.65 -4.08
C VAL A 454 37.41 30.55 -4.65
N CYS A 455 36.99 29.36 -5.08
CA CYS A 455 35.64 29.11 -5.53
C CYS A 455 34.59 29.32 -4.43
N ILE A 456 34.94 29.29 -3.14
CA ILE A 456 34.00 29.64 -2.05
C ILE A 456 33.77 31.16 -1.95
N LEU A 457 34.80 31.96 -2.23
CA LEU A 457 34.81 33.42 -2.09
C LEU A 457 34.13 34.15 -3.27
N LEU A 458 33.91 33.45 -4.39
CA LEU A 458 33.16 33.89 -5.57
C LEU A 458 31.76 33.29 -5.54
#